data_AF-A0A7C2VUJ9-F1
#
_entry.id   AF-A0A7C2VUJ9-F1
#
_cell.length_a   1.000
_cell.length_b   1.000
_cell.length_c   1.000
_cell.angle_alpha   90.00
_cell.angle_beta   90.00
_cell.angle_gamma   90.00
#
_symmetry.space_group_name_H-M   'P 1'
#
loop_
_entity.id
_entity.type
_entity.pdbx_description
1 polymer ?
#
loop_
_entity_poly.entity_id
_entity_poly.type
_entity_poly.pdbx_seq_one_letter_code
_entity_poly.pdbx_strand_id
1 'polypeptide(L)'
;MEGLFLSGVRLASLMAKVRVDRFFYKACGYVDEDLEKPVIGVVNSFEEANPGHIHLRVLAEAVKAGVYSAGGTPVEVNVIGPCAAYSRNYRYDLPTRDAIADSMEVQLQQSVCDGLVCIGNCDKIIPGMWLGAARLNLPTIFVTGGPAIPGSFEGETTCFPLDALVPLVRRHFSGDITEEELERRVVEAEDEWIESCGACPEMTTANTVQMLTEAMGLALPYSSTAPAVSSQKVRFARRAGMRIVGLVKEGIRFADVVTEKALENAFRVLCAVGGGTNGALHLLALSNELELIDRVNLETLDRVSRETPFLSAIRPSGPSTVVDFHRAGGVPGVMKELEGLLHLDPVTVTGNTVGENLRSVSVRDRGIIRSRKEPIMNEGAFAVLKGNIAPQGSICRYTSVKR
;
A
#
# COMPACT_ATOMS: atom_id res chain seq x y z
N MET A 1 50.58 -21.09 -24.30
CA MET A 1 49.68 -19.93 -24.20
C MET A 1 49.99 -18.91 -25.31
N GLU A 2 50.00 -19.30 -26.59
CA GLU A 2 50.30 -18.36 -27.70
C GLU A 2 49.34 -18.51 -28.90
N GLY A 3 48.30 -19.33 -28.81
CA GLY A 3 47.30 -19.52 -29.89
C GLY A 3 46.01 -18.70 -29.75
N LEU A 4 45.86 -17.90 -28.69
CA LEU A 4 44.59 -17.23 -28.33
C LEU A 4 44.45 -15.79 -28.84
N PHE A 5 45.49 -15.21 -29.43
CA PHE A 5 45.45 -13.80 -29.85
C PHE A 5 44.73 -13.57 -31.19
N LEU A 6 44.73 -14.54 -32.10
CA LEU A 6 43.95 -14.47 -33.36
C LEU A 6 42.45 -14.82 -33.17
N SER A 7 42.06 -15.26 -31.97
CA SER A 7 40.68 -15.63 -31.64
C SER A 7 39.95 -14.61 -30.74
N GLY A 8 40.60 -13.52 -30.33
CA GLY A 8 40.04 -12.56 -29.35
C GLY A 8 38.67 -12.00 -29.72
N VAL A 9 38.45 -11.62 -30.98
CA VAL A 9 37.14 -11.13 -31.47
C VAL A 9 36.09 -12.26 -31.50
N ARG A 10 36.51 -13.48 -31.84
CA ARG A 10 35.63 -14.65 -31.94
C ARG A 10 35.25 -15.19 -30.55
N LEU A 11 36.19 -15.14 -29.61
CA LEU A 11 36.00 -15.49 -28.20
C LEU A 11 35.14 -14.45 -27.49
N ALA A 12 35.40 -13.16 -27.68
CA ALA A 12 34.56 -12.09 -27.15
C ALA A 12 33.12 -12.18 -27.71
N SER A 13 32.96 -12.47 -29.01
CA SER A 13 31.65 -12.71 -29.62
C SER A 13 30.96 -13.97 -29.10
N LEU A 14 31.70 -15.04 -28.78
CA LEU A 14 31.15 -16.23 -28.13
C LEU A 14 30.72 -15.94 -26.70
N MET A 15 31.57 -15.29 -25.91
CA MET A 15 31.29 -14.96 -24.51
C MET A 15 30.15 -13.95 -24.37
N ALA A 16 30.01 -13.01 -25.31
CA ALA A 16 28.86 -12.09 -25.35
C ALA A 16 27.51 -12.79 -25.59
N LYS A 17 27.51 -14.02 -26.13
CA LYS A 17 26.30 -14.86 -26.29
C LYS A 17 26.01 -15.72 -25.06
N VAL A 18 26.95 -15.81 -24.11
CA VAL A 18 26.78 -16.59 -22.90
C VAL A 18 26.10 -15.72 -21.85
N ARG A 19 24.86 -16.07 -21.51
CA ARG A 19 24.11 -15.52 -20.37
C ARG A 19 24.75 -16.00 -19.05
N VAL A 20 25.72 -15.24 -18.54
CA VAL A 20 26.48 -15.57 -17.32
C VAL A 20 25.56 -15.66 -16.08
N ASP A 21 24.50 -14.86 -16.05
CA ASP A 21 23.42 -14.90 -15.06
C ASP A 21 22.86 -16.32 -14.84
N ARG A 22 22.78 -17.14 -15.90
CA ARG A 22 22.23 -18.50 -15.82
C ARG A 22 23.02 -19.42 -14.90
N PHE A 23 24.34 -19.25 -14.77
CA PHE A 23 25.14 -20.08 -13.87
C PHE A 23 24.70 -19.89 -12.41
N PHE A 24 24.46 -18.64 -12.01
CA PHE A 24 24.02 -18.29 -10.67
C PHE A 24 22.58 -18.75 -10.42
N TYR A 25 21.66 -18.50 -11.35
CA TYR A 25 20.29 -18.98 -11.20
C TYR A 25 20.20 -20.52 -11.19
N LYS A 26 20.99 -21.23 -11.99
CA LYS A 26 21.04 -22.71 -11.94
C LYS A 26 21.50 -23.21 -10.58
N ALA A 27 22.46 -22.52 -9.93
CA ALA A 27 22.87 -22.84 -8.56
C ALA A 27 21.76 -22.58 -7.52
N CYS A 28 20.83 -21.67 -7.80
CA CYS A 28 19.63 -21.46 -6.99
C CYS A 28 18.49 -22.45 -7.26
N GLY A 29 18.66 -23.39 -8.21
CA GLY A 29 17.68 -24.44 -8.52
C GLY A 29 16.74 -24.17 -9.70
N TYR A 30 16.96 -23.10 -10.48
CA TYR A 30 16.13 -22.81 -11.66
C TYR A 30 16.45 -23.74 -12.84
N VAL A 31 15.43 -24.13 -13.61
CA VAL A 31 15.59 -24.94 -14.85
C VAL A 31 15.72 -24.05 -16.09
N ASP A 32 16.00 -24.64 -17.26
CA ASP A 32 16.26 -23.83 -18.47
C ASP A 32 14.99 -23.09 -18.93
N GLU A 33 13.85 -23.75 -18.80
CA GLU A 33 12.52 -23.25 -19.12
C GLU A 33 12.15 -22.03 -18.28
N ASP A 34 12.64 -21.94 -17.04
CA ASP A 34 12.41 -20.77 -16.20
C ASP A 34 13.22 -19.57 -16.67
N LEU A 35 14.46 -19.80 -17.14
CA LEU A 35 15.37 -18.74 -17.54
C LEU A 35 15.11 -18.18 -18.94
N GLU A 36 14.15 -18.77 -19.66
CA GLU A 36 13.60 -18.30 -20.93
C GLU A 36 12.35 -17.41 -20.77
N LYS A 37 11.76 -17.40 -19.58
CA LYS A 37 10.56 -16.61 -19.25
C LYS A 37 10.94 -15.24 -18.69
N PRO A 38 10.03 -14.24 -18.70
CA PRO A 38 10.24 -12.99 -17.98
C PRO A 38 10.46 -13.22 -16.49
N VAL A 39 11.50 -12.59 -15.93
CA VAL A 39 11.87 -12.70 -14.53
C VAL A 39 11.12 -11.63 -13.72
N ILE A 40 10.39 -12.04 -12.70
CA ILE A 40 9.57 -11.16 -11.87
C ILE A 40 10.16 -11.08 -10.46
N GLY A 41 10.58 -9.88 -10.07
CA GLY A 41 11.01 -9.59 -8.71
C GLY A 41 9.82 -9.55 -7.75
N VAL A 42 9.74 -10.49 -6.82
CA VAL A 42 8.74 -10.49 -5.74
C VAL A 42 9.37 -9.81 -4.52
N VAL A 43 9.12 -8.52 -4.36
CA VAL A 43 9.70 -7.69 -3.29
C VAL A 43 8.81 -7.79 -2.05
N ASN A 44 9.30 -8.47 -1.02
CA ASN A 44 8.52 -8.82 0.17
C ASN A 44 9.06 -8.12 1.42
N SER A 45 8.17 -7.51 2.21
CA SER A 45 8.53 -6.94 3.51
C SER A 45 8.22 -7.87 4.70
N PHE A 46 8.06 -9.17 4.48
CA PHE A 46 7.78 -10.15 5.53
C PHE A 46 8.78 -10.02 6.70
N GLU A 47 8.24 -10.01 7.92
CA GLU A 47 9.01 -10.04 9.16
C GLU A 47 8.15 -10.61 10.31
N GLU A 48 8.78 -11.31 11.25
CA GLU A 48 8.08 -12.04 12.33
C GLU A 48 7.72 -11.15 13.52
N ALA A 49 8.42 -10.04 13.71
CA ALA A 49 8.15 -9.09 14.80
C ALA A 49 6.96 -8.16 14.52
N ASN A 50 6.48 -8.11 13.28
CA ASN A 50 5.43 -7.17 12.86
C ASN A 50 4.13 -7.94 12.53
N PRO A 51 3.04 -7.76 13.31
CA PRO A 51 1.78 -8.46 13.07
C PRO A 51 1.12 -8.09 11.73
N GLY A 52 1.45 -6.93 11.17
CA GLY A 52 1.01 -6.54 9.85
C GLY A 52 1.71 -7.28 8.71
N HIS A 53 2.83 -7.95 8.98
CA HIS A 53 3.73 -8.50 7.97
C HIS A 53 3.95 -10.01 8.07
N ILE A 54 3.63 -10.63 9.22
CA ILE A 54 3.82 -12.07 9.47
C ILE A 54 3.14 -12.97 8.41
N HIS A 55 2.01 -12.55 7.83
CA HIS A 55 1.29 -13.34 6.83
C HIS A 55 1.78 -13.13 5.39
N LEU A 56 2.67 -12.16 5.14
CA LEU A 56 3.09 -11.81 3.79
C LEU A 56 3.87 -12.94 3.09
N ARG A 57 4.47 -13.86 3.86
CA ARG A 57 5.06 -15.10 3.31
C ARG A 57 4.03 -15.94 2.55
N VAL A 58 2.80 -16.05 3.07
CA VAL A 58 1.70 -16.76 2.40
C VAL A 58 1.29 -16.05 1.10
N LEU A 59 1.29 -14.71 1.11
CA LEU A 59 0.96 -13.92 -0.09
C LEU A 59 2.06 -14.02 -1.14
N ALA A 60 3.33 -14.04 -0.73
CA ALA A 60 4.45 -14.27 -1.64
C ALA A 60 4.35 -15.62 -2.34
N GLU A 61 4.05 -16.71 -1.63
CA GLU A 61 3.81 -18.01 -2.27
C GLU A 61 2.67 -17.97 -3.29
N ALA A 62 1.57 -17.29 -2.95
CA ALA A 62 0.44 -17.13 -3.87
C ALA A 62 0.82 -16.32 -5.11
N VAL A 63 1.58 -15.23 -4.95
CA VAL A 63 2.14 -14.43 -6.05
C VAL A 63 3.03 -15.29 -6.93
N LYS A 64 4.00 -16.01 -6.35
CA LYS A 64 4.93 -16.89 -7.09
C LYS A 64 4.17 -17.94 -7.90
N ALA A 65 3.17 -18.58 -7.31
CA ALA A 65 2.30 -19.51 -8.03
C ALA A 65 1.56 -18.85 -9.20
N GLY A 66 1.12 -17.60 -9.03
CA GLY A 66 0.52 -16.78 -10.09
C GLY A 66 1.49 -16.51 -11.24
N VAL A 67 2.71 -16.06 -10.91
CA VAL A 67 3.78 -15.77 -11.88
C VAL A 67 4.11 -17.01 -12.71
N TYR A 68 4.37 -18.15 -12.07
CA TYR A 68 4.62 -19.40 -12.77
C TYR A 68 3.47 -19.78 -13.70
N SER A 69 2.22 -19.67 -13.22
CA SER A 69 1.04 -20.03 -14.03
C SER A 69 0.81 -19.13 -15.26
N ALA A 70 1.36 -17.92 -15.27
CA ALA A 70 1.28 -16.99 -16.40
C ALA A 70 2.51 -17.05 -17.34
N GLY A 71 3.44 -17.97 -17.08
CA GLY A 71 4.66 -18.14 -17.86
C GLY A 71 5.73 -17.10 -17.55
N GLY A 72 5.82 -16.65 -16.30
CA GLY A 72 6.97 -15.91 -15.75
C GLY A 72 7.78 -16.76 -14.77
N THR A 73 8.91 -16.21 -14.32
CA THR A 73 9.79 -16.83 -13.31
C THR A 73 9.93 -15.88 -12.13
N PRO A 74 9.38 -16.21 -10.95
CA PRO A 74 9.50 -15.34 -9.80
C PRO A 74 10.84 -15.49 -9.10
N VAL A 75 11.40 -14.38 -8.64
CA VAL A 75 12.58 -14.31 -7.76
C VAL A 75 12.20 -13.45 -6.55
N GLU A 76 12.16 -14.04 -5.37
CA GLU A 76 11.81 -13.31 -4.15
C GLU A 76 13.02 -12.59 -3.57
N VAL A 77 12.84 -11.32 -3.21
CA VAL A 77 13.81 -10.48 -2.51
C VAL A 77 13.12 -9.78 -1.36
N ASN A 78 13.85 -9.48 -0.28
CA ASN A 78 13.27 -8.88 0.92
C ASN A 78 13.74 -7.45 1.13
N VAL A 79 12.86 -6.63 1.69
CA VAL A 79 13.17 -5.32 2.28
C VAL A 79 12.76 -5.31 3.76
N ILE A 80 13.28 -4.38 4.54
CA ILE A 80 12.95 -4.24 5.96
C ILE A 80 11.46 -3.90 6.17
N GLY A 81 10.88 -4.36 7.28
CA GLY A 81 9.45 -4.23 7.57
C GLY A 81 9.11 -3.78 8.99
N PRO A 82 9.81 -2.80 9.61
CA PRO A 82 9.59 -2.48 11.02
C PRO A 82 8.20 -1.87 11.26
N CYS A 83 7.69 -2.05 12.48
CA CYS A 83 6.46 -1.41 12.93
C CYS A 83 6.80 -0.28 13.92
N ALA A 84 6.33 0.93 13.61
CA ALA A 84 6.56 2.09 14.46
C ALA A 84 5.84 2.01 15.82
N ALA A 85 4.76 1.22 15.93
CA ALA A 85 3.90 1.18 17.12
C ALA A 85 4.62 0.76 18.42
N TYR A 86 5.67 -0.05 18.31
CA TYR A 86 6.52 -0.45 19.45
C TYR A 86 7.97 0.03 19.29
N SER A 87 8.21 1.04 18.44
CA SER A 87 9.53 1.60 18.27
C SER A 87 10.00 2.27 19.55
N ARG A 88 11.16 1.85 20.05
CA ARG A 88 11.86 2.51 21.17
C ARG A 88 12.55 3.81 20.75
N ASN A 89 12.64 4.06 19.43
CA ASN A 89 13.24 5.27 18.88
C ASN A 89 12.49 5.71 17.62
N TYR A 90 11.42 6.50 17.83
CA TYR A 90 10.56 7.02 16.77
C TYR A 90 11.27 7.86 15.71
N ARG A 91 12.51 8.33 15.96
CA ARG A 91 13.30 9.09 14.97
C ARG A 91 13.64 8.27 13.72
N TYR A 92 13.58 6.95 13.79
CA TYR A 92 13.83 6.05 12.66
C TYR A 92 12.58 5.66 11.88
N ASP A 93 11.37 6.04 12.29
CA ASP A 93 10.14 5.66 11.59
C ASP A 93 10.11 6.24 10.16
N LEU A 94 10.04 7.56 9.99
CA LEU A 94 9.97 8.16 8.65
C LEU A 94 11.19 7.83 7.75
N PRO A 95 12.45 7.90 8.22
CA PRO A 95 13.61 7.52 7.40
C PRO A 95 13.59 6.08 6.88
N THR A 96 12.84 5.17 7.52
CA THR A 96 12.65 3.80 7.03
C THR A 96 12.05 3.79 5.61
N ARG A 97 11.19 4.75 5.28
CA ARG A 97 10.62 4.88 3.93
C ARG A 97 11.73 4.96 2.88
N ASP A 98 12.66 5.87 3.09
CA ASP A 98 13.74 6.15 2.14
C ASP A 98 14.74 4.99 2.13
N ALA A 99 15.05 4.40 3.29
CA ALA A 99 15.89 3.20 3.37
C ALA A 99 15.30 2.00 2.60
N ILE A 100 13.98 1.81 2.60
CA ILE A 100 13.31 0.78 1.79
C ILE A 100 13.44 1.08 0.30
N ALA A 101 13.22 2.34 -0.10
CA ALA A 101 13.36 2.76 -1.49
C ALA A 101 14.79 2.50 -2.01
N ASP A 102 15.79 2.94 -1.25
CA ASP A 102 17.21 2.76 -1.56
C ASP A 102 17.59 1.28 -1.58
N SER A 103 17.14 0.50 -0.60
CA SER A 103 17.41 -0.95 -0.55
C SER A 103 16.81 -1.68 -1.74
N MET A 104 15.60 -1.31 -2.15
CA MET A 104 14.92 -1.89 -3.30
C MET A 104 15.64 -1.54 -4.60
N GLU A 105 16.03 -0.27 -4.77
CA GLU A 105 16.79 0.20 -5.92
C GLU A 105 18.14 -0.52 -6.04
N VAL A 106 18.94 -0.53 -4.96
CA VAL A 106 20.26 -1.19 -4.95
C VAL A 106 20.16 -2.68 -5.27
N GLN A 107 19.19 -3.38 -4.67
CA GLN A 107 19.00 -4.81 -4.89
C GLN A 107 18.59 -5.13 -6.33
N LEU A 108 17.65 -4.37 -6.89
CA LEU A 108 17.05 -4.67 -8.19
C LEU A 108 17.86 -4.12 -9.36
N GLN A 109 18.72 -3.12 -9.18
CA GLN A 109 19.72 -2.74 -10.19
C GLN A 109 20.78 -3.84 -10.42
N GLN A 110 20.99 -4.72 -9.44
CA GLN A 110 21.90 -5.86 -9.55
C GLN A 110 21.20 -7.15 -9.99
N SER A 111 19.87 -7.19 -9.93
CA SER A 111 19.08 -8.38 -10.23
C SER A 111 18.40 -8.20 -11.60
N VAL A 112 18.54 -9.17 -12.51
CA VAL A 112 17.87 -9.10 -13.82
C VAL A 112 16.38 -9.38 -13.60
N CYS A 113 15.55 -8.33 -13.57
CA CYS A 113 14.10 -8.43 -13.43
C CYS A 113 13.41 -7.60 -14.52
N ASP A 114 12.36 -8.17 -15.12
CA ASP A 114 11.56 -7.54 -16.17
C ASP A 114 10.31 -6.84 -15.59
N GLY A 115 9.89 -7.21 -14.38
CA GLY A 115 8.76 -6.61 -13.68
C GLY A 115 8.74 -6.95 -12.19
N LEU A 116 7.90 -6.24 -11.43
CA LEU A 116 7.91 -6.24 -9.97
C LEU A 116 6.52 -6.53 -9.38
N VAL A 117 6.50 -7.37 -8.34
CA VAL A 117 5.37 -7.47 -7.42
C VAL A 117 5.81 -6.99 -6.05
N CYS A 118 5.27 -5.86 -5.59
CA CYS A 118 5.58 -5.28 -4.29
C CYS A 118 4.56 -5.74 -3.25
N ILE A 119 5.03 -6.50 -2.24
CA ILE A 119 4.20 -7.05 -1.16
C ILE A 119 4.52 -6.32 0.15
N GLY A 120 3.60 -5.45 0.58
CA GLY A 120 3.77 -4.64 1.80
C GLY A 120 2.45 -4.32 2.49
N ASN A 121 2.49 -3.83 3.74
CA ASN A 121 1.27 -3.53 4.49
C ASN A 121 1.37 -2.29 5.39
N CYS A 122 2.44 -2.17 6.17
CA CYS A 122 2.54 -1.17 7.24
C CYS A 122 2.92 0.24 6.70
N ASP A 123 2.86 1.22 7.61
CA ASP A 123 2.86 2.68 7.40
C ASP A 123 3.85 3.17 6.32
N LYS A 124 5.16 3.04 6.55
CA LYS A 124 6.22 3.57 5.65
C LYS A 124 6.63 2.62 4.53
N ILE A 125 6.16 1.38 4.59
CA ILE A 125 6.65 0.28 3.77
C ILE A 125 6.16 0.44 2.33
N ILE A 126 4.84 0.59 2.17
CA ILE A 126 4.21 0.78 0.86
C ILE A 126 4.74 2.07 0.19
N PRO A 127 4.82 3.23 0.88
CA PRO A 127 5.43 4.41 0.31
C PRO A 127 6.91 4.22 -0.07
N GLY A 128 7.71 3.52 0.74
CA GLY A 128 9.11 3.23 0.38
C GLY A 128 9.20 2.39 -0.90
N MET A 129 8.32 1.40 -1.04
CA MET A 129 8.19 0.60 -2.27
C MET A 129 7.67 1.42 -3.45
N TRP A 130 6.78 2.42 -3.25
CA TRP A 130 6.38 3.33 -4.33
C TRP A 130 7.58 4.10 -4.87
N LEU A 131 8.41 4.67 -3.99
CA LEU A 131 9.60 5.42 -4.40
C LEU A 131 10.61 4.53 -5.11
N GLY A 132 10.92 3.35 -4.54
CA GLY A 132 11.82 2.39 -5.19
C GLY A 132 11.30 1.91 -6.56
N ALA A 133 10.01 1.64 -6.68
CA ALA A 133 9.40 1.26 -7.95
C ALA A 133 9.40 2.40 -8.98
N ALA A 134 9.19 3.66 -8.54
CA ALA A 134 9.30 4.85 -9.39
C ALA A 134 10.71 4.98 -9.98
N ARG A 135 11.76 4.84 -9.17
CA ARG A 135 13.16 4.93 -9.62
C ARG A 135 13.53 3.86 -10.63
N LEU A 136 13.07 2.63 -10.41
CA LEU A 136 13.32 1.52 -11.32
C LEU A 136 12.47 1.61 -12.60
N ASN A 137 11.27 2.19 -12.50
CA ASN A 137 10.29 2.34 -13.57
C ASN A 137 10.04 1.06 -14.39
N LEU A 138 10.07 -0.09 -13.73
CA LEU A 138 9.68 -1.36 -14.31
C LEU A 138 8.15 -1.52 -14.25
N PRO A 139 7.54 -2.37 -15.10
CA PRO A 139 6.20 -2.88 -14.87
C PRO A 139 6.04 -3.34 -13.43
N THR A 140 5.07 -2.79 -12.70
CA THR A 140 4.95 -3.00 -11.26
C THR A 140 3.49 -3.15 -10.84
N ILE A 141 3.22 -4.11 -9.96
CA ILE A 141 1.92 -4.28 -9.30
C ILE A 141 2.09 -4.47 -7.79
N PHE A 142 1.18 -3.92 -7.01
CA PHE A 142 1.20 -4.03 -5.55
C PHE A 142 0.21 -5.07 -5.04
N VAL A 143 0.66 -5.86 -4.07
CA VAL A 143 -0.16 -6.76 -3.26
C VAL A 143 -0.07 -6.28 -1.82
N THR A 144 -1.10 -5.56 -1.39
CA THR A 144 -1.17 -5.04 -0.03
C THR A 144 -1.56 -6.13 0.97
N GLY A 145 -1.03 -6.09 2.19
CA GLY A 145 -1.29 -7.10 3.20
C GLY A 145 -2.74 -7.13 3.72
N GLY A 146 -3.43 -5.99 3.72
CA GLY A 146 -4.80 -5.84 4.19
C GLY A 146 -4.92 -5.57 5.70
N PRO A 147 -6.10 -5.11 6.14
CA PRO A 147 -6.39 -4.86 7.55
C PRO A 147 -6.54 -6.17 8.31
N ALA A 148 -6.21 -6.13 9.61
CA ALA A 148 -6.59 -7.16 10.57
C ALA A 148 -8.11 -7.17 10.79
N ILE A 149 -8.60 -8.25 11.40
CA ILE A 149 -9.96 -8.29 11.95
C ILE A 149 -9.93 -7.56 13.31
N PRO A 150 -10.80 -6.58 13.55
CA PRO A 150 -10.87 -5.88 14.83
C PRO A 150 -11.25 -6.85 15.95
N GLY A 151 -10.76 -6.57 17.16
CA GLY A 151 -11.14 -7.31 18.36
C GLY A 151 -12.35 -6.70 19.07
N SER A 152 -12.62 -7.21 20.26
CA SER A 152 -13.70 -6.73 21.13
C SER A 152 -13.31 -6.90 22.58
N PHE A 153 -13.29 -5.82 23.35
CA PHE A 153 -13.01 -5.82 24.80
C PHE A 153 -14.15 -5.14 25.55
N GLU A 154 -14.67 -5.77 26.61
CA GLU A 154 -15.86 -5.32 27.36
C GLU A 154 -17.10 -5.03 26.48
N GLY A 155 -17.22 -5.71 25.33
CA GLY A 155 -18.32 -5.51 24.37
C GLY A 155 -18.12 -4.32 23.42
N GLU A 156 -16.99 -3.61 23.51
CA GLU A 156 -16.62 -2.51 22.63
C GLU A 156 -15.58 -2.96 21.60
N THR A 157 -15.74 -2.53 20.35
CA THR A 157 -14.78 -2.84 19.28
C THR A 157 -13.42 -2.21 19.55
N THR A 158 -12.37 -3.03 19.49
CA THR A 158 -10.97 -2.61 19.64
C THR A 158 -10.26 -2.62 18.29
N CYS A 159 -9.67 -1.49 17.92
CA CYS A 159 -8.88 -1.33 16.68
C CYS A 159 -7.46 -0.89 16.96
N PHE A 160 -7.25 -0.14 18.04
CA PHE A 160 -5.94 0.31 18.50
C PHE A 160 -5.80 0.05 20.00
N PRO A 161 -4.60 -0.18 20.56
CA PRO A 161 -4.46 -0.51 21.98
C PRO A 161 -5.05 0.56 22.90
N LEU A 162 -5.01 1.82 22.46
CA LEU A 162 -5.59 2.95 23.20
C LEU A 162 -7.12 2.87 23.35
N ASP A 163 -7.82 2.11 22.52
CA ASP A 163 -9.28 1.92 22.63
C ASP A 163 -9.65 1.26 23.97
N ALA A 164 -8.85 0.30 24.45
CA ALA A 164 -9.04 -0.36 25.73
C ALA A 164 -8.23 0.32 26.86
N LEU A 165 -6.99 0.73 26.59
CA LEU A 165 -6.10 1.28 27.62
C LEU A 165 -6.60 2.60 28.20
N VAL A 166 -7.12 3.51 27.37
CA VAL A 166 -7.57 4.83 27.86
C VAL A 166 -8.75 4.73 28.84
N PRO A 167 -9.82 3.96 28.55
CA PRO A 167 -10.88 3.70 29.52
C PRO A 167 -10.39 3.04 30.81
N LEU A 168 -9.53 2.01 30.73
CA LEU A 168 -9.00 1.32 31.90
C LEU A 168 -8.19 2.26 32.80
N VAL A 169 -7.28 3.03 32.23
CA VAL A 169 -6.48 4.02 32.97
C VAL A 169 -7.37 5.08 33.61
N ARG A 170 -8.43 5.53 32.94
CA ARG A 170 -9.40 6.47 33.52
C ARG A 170 -10.12 5.89 34.74
N ARG A 171 -10.57 4.63 34.67
CA ARG A 171 -11.21 3.91 35.78
C ARG A 171 -10.28 3.76 36.98
N HIS A 172 -8.98 3.57 36.73
CA HIS A 172 -8.00 3.53 37.81
C HIS A 172 -7.85 4.90 38.48
N PHE A 173 -7.71 5.98 37.71
CA PHE A 173 -7.60 7.34 38.26
C PHE A 173 -8.88 7.83 38.97
N SER A 174 -10.06 7.29 38.64
CA SER A 174 -11.30 7.56 39.39
C SER A 174 -11.46 6.71 40.65
N GLY A 175 -10.62 5.69 40.86
CA GLY A 175 -10.71 4.75 41.97
C GLY A 175 -11.72 3.61 41.75
N ASP A 176 -12.25 3.44 40.54
CA ASP A 176 -13.20 2.37 40.21
C ASP A 176 -12.53 0.99 40.13
N ILE A 177 -11.21 0.95 39.87
CA ILE A 177 -10.40 -0.28 39.84
C ILE A 177 -9.05 -0.06 40.55
N THR A 178 -8.52 -1.10 41.20
CA THR A 178 -7.18 -1.06 41.82
C THR A 178 -6.08 -1.13 40.77
N GLU A 179 -4.82 -0.95 41.18
CA GLU A 179 -3.66 -1.10 40.29
C GLU A 179 -3.51 -2.56 39.84
N GLU A 180 -3.71 -3.53 40.73
CA GLU A 180 -3.67 -4.96 40.40
C GLU A 180 -4.81 -5.37 39.45
N GLU A 181 -6.00 -4.75 39.63
CA GLU A 181 -7.11 -4.91 38.70
C GLU A 181 -6.73 -4.34 37.33
N LEU A 182 -6.19 -3.12 37.27
CA LEU A 182 -5.74 -2.50 36.02
C LEU A 182 -4.74 -3.40 35.28
N GLU A 183 -3.70 -3.89 35.95
CA GLU A 183 -2.71 -4.78 35.35
C GLU A 183 -3.36 -6.03 34.75
N ARG A 184 -4.27 -6.67 35.49
CA ARG A 184 -4.99 -7.86 34.98
C ARG A 184 -5.87 -7.53 33.77
N ARG A 185 -6.62 -6.44 33.84
CA ARG A 185 -7.52 -6.01 32.74
C ARG A 185 -6.74 -5.59 31.49
N VAL A 186 -5.51 -5.07 31.64
CA VAL A 186 -4.63 -4.78 30.51
C VAL A 186 -4.24 -6.06 29.79
N VAL A 187 -3.86 -7.12 30.51
CA VAL A 187 -3.54 -8.42 29.89
C VAL A 187 -4.74 -9.00 29.16
N GLU A 188 -5.94 -8.95 29.77
CA GLU A 188 -7.18 -9.37 29.10
C GLU A 188 -7.43 -8.56 27.81
N ALA A 189 -7.16 -7.25 27.82
CA ALA A 189 -7.29 -6.40 26.63
C ALA A 189 -6.22 -6.69 25.56
N GLU A 190 -5.01 -7.10 25.94
CA GLU A 190 -3.96 -7.54 25.01
C GLU A 190 -4.41 -8.79 24.24
N ASP A 191 -4.99 -9.76 24.94
CA ASP A 191 -5.52 -11.00 24.35
C ASP A 191 -6.74 -10.74 23.43
N GLU A 192 -7.48 -9.65 23.64
CA GLU A 192 -8.71 -9.29 22.91
C GLU A 192 -8.55 -8.13 21.90
N TRP A 193 -7.33 -7.59 21.68
CA TRP A 193 -7.14 -6.37 20.89
C TRP A 193 -7.47 -6.51 19.38
N ILE A 194 -6.90 -7.51 18.70
CA ILE A 194 -7.20 -7.81 17.29
C ILE A 194 -7.24 -9.32 17.09
N GLU A 195 -8.20 -9.80 16.29
CA GLU A 195 -8.43 -11.25 16.11
C GLU A 195 -7.51 -11.88 15.05
N SER A 196 -6.71 -11.08 14.34
CA SER A 196 -5.86 -11.58 13.26
C SER A 196 -4.61 -10.74 13.01
N CYS A 197 -3.68 -11.30 12.23
CA CYS A 197 -2.62 -10.53 11.57
C CYS A 197 -3.22 -9.49 10.59
N GLY A 198 -2.41 -8.50 10.21
CA GLY A 198 -2.80 -7.43 9.29
C GLY A 198 -2.51 -6.03 9.84
N ALA A 199 -2.79 -5.01 9.02
CA ALA A 199 -2.65 -3.62 9.44
C ALA A 199 -3.71 -3.25 10.48
N CYS A 200 -3.46 -2.24 11.32
CA CYS A 200 -4.42 -1.78 12.32
C CYS A 200 -5.80 -1.56 11.65
N PRO A 201 -6.91 -2.11 12.14
CA PRO A 201 -8.21 -2.19 11.43
C PRO A 201 -8.98 -0.85 11.31
N GLU A 202 -8.31 0.28 11.53
CA GLU A 202 -8.84 1.64 11.41
C GLU A 202 -8.08 2.46 10.35
N MET A 203 -8.51 3.71 10.11
CA MET A 203 -7.92 4.62 9.12
C MET A 203 -6.61 5.26 9.61
N THR A 204 -5.61 4.42 9.91
CA THR A 204 -4.21 4.84 10.09
C THR A 204 -3.53 5.03 8.73
N THR A 205 -2.26 5.45 8.74
CA THR A 205 -1.47 5.57 7.50
C THR A 205 -1.43 4.27 6.72
N ALA A 206 -1.30 3.10 7.40
CA ALA A 206 -1.15 1.81 6.74
C ALA A 206 -2.32 1.50 5.80
N ASN A 207 -3.57 1.64 6.26
CA ASN A 207 -4.72 1.46 5.37
C ASN A 207 -4.88 2.60 4.39
N THR A 208 -4.51 3.83 4.77
CA THR A 208 -4.54 4.99 3.87
C THR A 208 -3.68 4.71 2.63
N VAL A 209 -2.39 4.37 2.80
CA VAL A 209 -1.48 4.13 1.67
C VAL A 209 -1.86 2.89 0.88
N GLN A 210 -2.45 1.86 1.50
CA GLN A 210 -3.03 0.74 0.76
C GLN A 210 -4.15 1.20 -0.18
N MET A 211 -5.10 1.98 0.34
CA MET A 211 -6.20 2.52 -0.47
C MET A 211 -5.70 3.44 -1.58
N LEU A 212 -4.70 4.28 -1.30
CA LEU A 212 -4.10 5.16 -2.30
C LEU A 212 -3.35 4.39 -3.38
N THR A 213 -2.73 3.26 -3.04
CA THR A 213 -2.11 2.37 -4.04
C THR A 213 -3.16 1.88 -5.05
N GLU A 214 -4.36 1.53 -4.59
CA GLU A 214 -5.45 1.12 -5.46
C GLU A 214 -6.02 2.31 -6.25
N ALA A 215 -6.17 3.48 -5.61
CA ALA A 215 -6.67 4.70 -6.25
C ALA A 215 -5.77 5.22 -7.38
N MET A 216 -4.45 5.09 -7.23
CA MET A 216 -3.48 5.38 -8.30
C MET A 216 -3.49 4.34 -9.42
N GLY A 217 -4.17 3.20 -9.22
CA GLY A 217 -4.23 2.12 -10.19
C GLY A 217 -3.07 1.12 -10.09
N LEU A 218 -2.29 1.11 -9.00
CA LEU A 218 -1.14 0.21 -8.79
C LEU A 218 -1.52 -1.15 -8.17
N ALA A 219 -2.74 -1.30 -7.66
CA ALA A 219 -3.26 -2.55 -7.11
C ALA A 219 -4.54 -2.97 -7.84
N LEU A 220 -4.85 -4.28 -7.79
CA LEU A 220 -6.10 -4.78 -8.37
C LEU A 220 -7.31 -4.19 -7.60
N PRO A 221 -8.42 -3.87 -8.28
CA PRO A 221 -9.63 -3.38 -7.60
C PRO A 221 -10.08 -4.30 -6.47
N TYR A 222 -10.49 -3.70 -5.35
CA TYR A 222 -10.85 -4.28 -4.05
C TYR A 222 -9.70 -4.91 -3.26
N SER A 223 -8.52 -5.07 -3.85
CA SER A 223 -7.44 -5.82 -3.19
C SER A 223 -6.88 -5.08 -1.98
N SER A 224 -6.90 -3.74 -1.94
CA SER A 224 -6.30 -2.95 -0.88
C SER A 224 -7.03 -2.93 0.45
N THR A 225 -8.29 -3.36 0.45
CA THR A 225 -9.12 -3.38 1.66
C THR A 225 -9.59 -4.78 2.03
N ALA A 226 -9.29 -5.78 1.19
CA ALA A 226 -9.57 -7.18 1.52
C ALA A 226 -8.86 -7.57 2.83
N PRO A 227 -9.57 -8.12 3.83
CA PRO A 227 -8.96 -8.48 5.11
C PRO A 227 -7.79 -9.45 4.95
N ALA A 228 -6.77 -9.31 5.79
CA ALA A 228 -5.51 -10.03 5.70
C ALA A 228 -5.68 -11.56 5.68
N VAL A 229 -6.58 -12.07 6.52
CA VAL A 229 -6.88 -13.51 6.66
C VAL A 229 -7.97 -14.01 5.71
N SER A 230 -8.50 -13.16 4.84
CA SER A 230 -9.55 -13.58 3.90
C SER A 230 -8.99 -14.42 2.76
N SER A 231 -9.76 -15.43 2.31
CA SER A 231 -9.44 -16.17 1.09
C SER A 231 -9.35 -15.28 -0.15
N GLN A 232 -10.05 -14.13 -0.13
CA GLN A 232 -9.97 -13.13 -1.19
C GLN A 232 -8.55 -12.58 -1.34
N LYS A 233 -7.85 -12.31 -0.23
CA LYS A 233 -6.50 -11.76 -0.23
C LYS A 233 -5.51 -12.69 -0.96
N VAL A 234 -5.58 -13.99 -0.69
CA VAL A 234 -4.76 -15.01 -1.38
C VAL A 234 -5.10 -15.07 -2.88
N ARG A 235 -6.39 -14.99 -3.25
CA ARG A 235 -6.81 -14.94 -4.66
C ARG A 235 -6.29 -13.68 -5.37
N PHE A 236 -6.30 -12.52 -4.72
CA PHE A 236 -5.75 -11.29 -5.27
C PHE A 236 -4.24 -11.38 -5.45
N ALA A 237 -3.50 -11.91 -4.47
CA ALA A 237 -2.07 -12.15 -4.56
C ALA A 237 -1.73 -13.03 -5.78
N ARG A 238 -2.43 -14.16 -5.95
CA ARG A 238 -2.24 -15.03 -7.12
C ARG A 238 -2.58 -14.34 -8.44
N ARG A 239 -3.69 -13.59 -8.50
CA ARG A 239 -4.07 -12.82 -9.70
C ARG A 239 -3.06 -11.71 -10.03
N ALA A 240 -2.48 -11.06 -9.02
CA ALA A 240 -1.45 -10.05 -9.22
C ALA A 240 -0.18 -10.69 -9.81
N GLY A 241 0.23 -11.86 -9.30
CA GLY A 241 1.32 -12.65 -9.87
C GLY A 241 1.06 -13.08 -11.33
N MET A 242 -0.19 -13.40 -11.68
CA MET A 242 -0.52 -13.64 -13.10
C MET A 242 -0.46 -12.35 -13.92
N ARG A 243 -0.96 -11.25 -13.35
CA ARG A 243 -1.15 -9.99 -14.07
C ARG A 243 0.17 -9.28 -14.38
N ILE A 244 1.14 -9.33 -13.48
CA ILE A 244 2.45 -8.70 -13.69
C ILE A 244 3.15 -9.23 -14.94
N VAL A 245 3.04 -10.54 -15.23
CA VAL A 245 3.61 -11.13 -16.46
C VAL A 245 2.93 -10.54 -17.71
N GLY A 246 1.63 -10.23 -17.62
CA GLY A 246 0.91 -9.50 -18.68
C GLY A 246 1.39 -8.06 -18.85
N LEU A 247 1.56 -7.32 -17.73
CA LEU A 247 2.08 -5.96 -17.76
C LEU A 247 3.48 -5.88 -18.40
N VAL A 248 4.35 -6.85 -18.11
CA VAL A 248 5.67 -6.95 -18.74
C VAL A 248 5.56 -7.13 -20.25
N LYS A 249 4.67 -8.01 -20.72
CA LYS A 249 4.45 -8.25 -22.17
C LYS A 249 3.83 -7.04 -22.86
N GLU A 250 2.98 -6.30 -22.17
CA GLU A 250 2.33 -5.08 -22.67
C GLU A 250 3.23 -3.84 -22.58
N GLY A 251 4.34 -3.92 -21.84
CA GLY A 251 5.26 -2.80 -21.64
C GLY A 251 4.68 -1.66 -20.80
N ILE A 252 3.69 -1.93 -19.95
CA ILE A 252 3.08 -0.93 -19.06
C ILE A 252 3.97 -0.76 -17.83
N ARG A 253 4.68 0.36 -17.75
CA ARG A 253 5.62 0.67 -16.66
C ARG A 253 4.93 1.39 -15.51
N PHE A 254 5.63 1.49 -14.38
CA PHE A 254 5.16 2.22 -13.20
C PHE A 254 4.71 3.66 -13.54
N ALA A 255 5.54 4.42 -14.27
CA ALA A 255 5.22 5.81 -14.64
C ALA A 255 4.07 5.95 -15.65
N ASP A 256 3.74 4.89 -16.40
CA ASP A 256 2.59 4.88 -17.31
C ASP A 256 1.27 4.77 -16.53
N VAL A 257 1.30 4.22 -15.30
CA VAL A 257 0.16 4.12 -14.38
C VAL A 257 0.10 5.34 -13.46
N VAL A 258 1.22 5.71 -12.83
CA VAL A 258 1.28 6.81 -11.85
C VAL A 258 1.55 8.14 -12.56
N THR A 259 0.50 8.65 -13.18
CA THR A 259 0.51 9.96 -13.85
C THR A 259 0.07 11.08 -12.90
N GLU A 260 0.25 12.34 -13.33
CA GLU A 260 -0.30 13.54 -12.66
C GLU A 260 -1.80 13.37 -12.31
N LYS A 261 -2.58 12.85 -13.26
CA LYS A 261 -4.01 12.57 -13.08
C LYS A 261 -4.28 11.46 -12.07
N ALA A 262 -3.46 10.41 -12.06
CA ALA A 262 -3.60 9.31 -11.09
C ALA A 262 -3.28 9.77 -9.66
N LEU A 263 -2.30 10.67 -9.50
CA LEU A 263 -1.99 11.28 -8.21
C LEU A 263 -3.12 12.21 -7.73
N GLU A 264 -3.71 13.03 -8.60
CA GLU A 264 -4.90 13.82 -8.24
C GLU A 264 -6.08 12.92 -7.83
N ASN A 265 -6.33 11.82 -8.54
CA ASN A 265 -7.33 10.83 -8.14
C ASN A 265 -7.04 10.28 -6.73
N ALA A 266 -5.78 9.99 -6.41
CA ALA A 266 -5.38 9.52 -5.09
C ALA A 266 -5.65 10.59 -4.00
N PHE A 267 -5.37 11.86 -4.27
CA PHE A 267 -5.74 12.95 -3.35
C PHE A 267 -7.24 13.06 -3.14
N ARG A 268 -8.05 12.87 -4.19
CA ARG A 268 -9.52 12.85 -4.07
C ARG A 268 -9.99 11.71 -3.17
N VAL A 269 -9.45 10.51 -3.37
CA VAL A 269 -9.76 9.36 -2.50
C VAL A 269 -9.30 9.62 -1.06
N LEU A 270 -8.09 10.17 -0.86
CA LEU A 270 -7.58 10.56 0.46
C LEU A 270 -8.58 11.46 1.21
N CYS A 271 -9.07 12.50 0.54
CA CYS A 271 -10.04 13.46 1.08
C CYS A 271 -11.40 12.82 1.38
N ALA A 272 -11.89 11.95 0.49
CA ALA A 272 -13.20 11.34 0.61
C ALA A 272 -13.31 10.29 1.72
N VAL A 273 -12.21 9.62 2.07
CA VAL A 273 -12.17 8.61 3.16
C VAL A 273 -11.59 9.14 4.47
N GLY A 274 -11.12 10.39 4.49
CA GLY A 274 -10.50 10.98 5.68
C GLY A 274 -9.25 10.24 6.14
N GLY A 275 -8.39 9.87 5.19
CA GLY A 275 -7.16 9.12 5.46
C GLY A 275 -6.22 9.82 6.44
N GLY A 276 -5.16 9.15 6.86
CA GLY A 276 -4.12 9.75 7.70
C GLY A 276 -3.42 10.91 6.96
N THR A 277 -3.03 11.97 7.69
CA THR A 277 -2.29 13.12 7.12
C THR A 277 -0.97 12.71 6.47
N ASN A 278 -0.34 11.65 6.95
CA ASN A 278 0.86 11.06 6.33
C ASN A 278 0.62 10.59 4.89
N GLY A 279 -0.62 10.24 4.52
CA GLY A 279 -0.97 9.91 3.13
C GLY A 279 -0.63 11.05 2.17
N ALA A 280 -0.87 12.31 2.58
CA ALA A 280 -0.48 13.47 1.79
C ALA A 280 1.04 13.60 1.69
N LEU A 281 1.77 13.44 2.79
CA LEU A 281 3.24 13.46 2.78
C LEU A 281 3.82 12.42 1.81
N HIS A 282 3.26 11.20 1.79
CA HIS A 282 3.72 10.13 0.91
C HIS A 282 3.37 10.36 -0.56
N LEU A 283 2.20 10.92 -0.86
CA LEU A 283 1.85 11.32 -2.23
C LEU A 283 2.74 12.46 -2.73
N LEU A 284 3.07 13.43 -1.89
CA LEU A 284 3.99 14.51 -2.24
C LEU A 284 5.41 13.99 -2.48
N ALA A 285 5.88 13.04 -1.66
CA ALA A 285 7.17 12.39 -1.87
C ALA A 285 7.22 11.64 -3.21
N LEU A 286 6.16 10.88 -3.54
CA LEU A 286 6.05 10.19 -4.82
C LEU A 286 5.94 11.17 -6.01
N SER A 287 5.23 12.28 -5.83
CA SER A 287 5.15 13.35 -6.83
C SER A 287 6.53 13.95 -7.09
N ASN A 288 7.33 14.15 -6.05
CA ASN A 288 8.72 14.61 -6.19
C ASN A 288 9.61 13.59 -6.88
N GLU A 289 9.52 12.31 -6.51
CA GLU A 289 10.29 11.21 -7.12
C GLU A 289 9.99 11.05 -8.63
N LEU A 290 8.77 11.38 -9.06
CA LEU A 290 8.34 11.36 -10.46
C LEU A 290 8.54 12.71 -11.17
N GLU A 291 9.22 13.68 -10.55
CA GLU A 291 9.42 15.03 -11.11
C GLU A 291 8.10 15.79 -11.41
N LEU A 292 7.05 15.50 -10.65
CA LEU A 292 5.71 16.09 -10.77
C LEU A 292 5.38 17.09 -9.66
N ILE A 293 6.30 17.35 -8.72
CA ILE A 293 6.04 18.19 -7.54
C ILE A 293 5.58 19.62 -7.88
N ASP A 294 6.00 20.19 -9.01
CA ASP A 294 5.55 21.52 -9.43
C ASP A 294 4.07 21.55 -9.85
N ARG A 295 3.48 20.39 -10.15
CA ARG A 295 2.08 20.24 -10.63
C ARG A 295 1.18 19.58 -9.61
N VAL A 296 1.74 18.65 -8.83
CA VAL A 296 1.06 17.86 -7.81
C VAL A 296 1.72 18.15 -6.48
N ASN A 297 1.18 19.14 -5.77
CA ASN A 297 1.76 19.70 -4.55
C ASN A 297 0.69 19.93 -3.47
N LEU A 298 1.07 20.68 -2.45
CA LEU A 298 0.23 21.02 -1.33
C LEU A 298 -0.99 21.87 -1.77
N GLU A 299 -0.83 22.73 -2.78
CA GLU A 299 -1.92 23.51 -3.38
C GLU A 299 -2.92 22.60 -4.11
N THR A 300 -2.44 21.53 -4.74
CA THR A 300 -3.31 20.47 -5.31
C THR A 300 -4.16 19.85 -4.20
N LEU A 301 -3.58 19.51 -3.05
CA LEU A 301 -4.34 19.00 -1.91
C LEU A 301 -5.39 20.01 -1.40
N ASP A 302 -5.04 21.30 -1.27
CA ASP A 302 -6.00 22.32 -0.82
C ASP A 302 -7.21 22.42 -1.76
N ARG A 303 -6.95 22.54 -3.07
CA ARG A 303 -8.00 22.59 -4.09
C ARG A 303 -8.87 21.33 -4.07
N VAL A 304 -8.22 20.17 -4.13
CA VAL A 304 -8.92 18.86 -4.17
C VAL A 304 -9.76 18.66 -2.91
N SER A 305 -9.27 19.06 -1.74
CA SER A 305 -10.02 18.94 -0.49
C SER A 305 -11.28 19.81 -0.51
N ARG A 306 -11.24 21.04 -1.05
CA ARG A 306 -12.43 21.89 -1.19
C ARG A 306 -13.48 21.34 -2.15
N GLU A 307 -13.03 20.64 -3.19
CA GLU A 307 -13.91 20.14 -4.27
C GLU A 307 -14.44 18.72 -4.03
N THR A 308 -13.87 17.98 -3.09
CA THR A 308 -14.14 16.55 -2.91
C THR A 308 -14.90 16.32 -1.61
N PRO A 309 -16.14 15.82 -1.65
CA PRO A 309 -16.90 15.58 -0.44
C PRO A 309 -16.30 14.46 0.41
N PHE A 310 -16.47 14.56 1.73
CA PHE A 310 -16.16 13.49 2.67
C PHE A 310 -17.29 12.45 2.68
N LEU A 311 -17.00 11.23 2.22
CA LEU A 311 -18.00 10.20 1.93
C LEU A 311 -18.00 9.03 2.93
N SER A 312 -16.88 8.74 3.58
CA SER A 312 -16.75 7.55 4.43
C SER A 312 -16.00 7.86 5.71
N ALA A 313 -16.72 7.91 6.83
CA ALA A 313 -16.15 8.14 8.16
C ALA A 313 -15.76 6.80 8.81
N ILE A 314 -14.55 6.37 8.50
CA ILE A 314 -13.92 5.20 9.13
C ILE A 314 -13.22 5.67 10.41
N ARG A 315 -13.12 4.79 11.41
CA ARG A 315 -12.39 5.06 12.66
C ARG A 315 -11.03 5.70 12.38
N PRO A 316 -10.62 6.75 13.11
CA PRO A 316 -11.32 7.35 14.25
C PRO A 316 -12.36 8.42 13.88
N SER A 317 -12.55 8.73 12.60
CA SER A 317 -13.49 9.80 12.16
C SER A 317 -14.96 9.38 12.24
N GLY A 318 -15.24 8.07 12.33
CA GLY A 318 -16.57 7.50 12.54
C GLY A 318 -16.48 6.10 13.13
N PRO A 319 -17.61 5.38 13.29
CA PRO A 319 -17.64 4.13 14.04
C PRO A 319 -17.15 2.91 13.25
N SER A 320 -17.18 2.96 11.92
CA SER A 320 -16.91 1.79 11.05
C SER A 320 -15.42 1.46 10.94
N THR A 321 -15.11 0.17 10.81
CA THR A 321 -13.74 -0.32 10.57
C THR A 321 -13.39 -0.37 9.08
N VAL A 322 -12.13 -0.63 8.75
CA VAL A 322 -11.72 -0.84 7.34
C VAL A 322 -12.31 -2.14 6.77
N VAL A 323 -12.57 -3.14 7.62
CA VAL A 323 -13.25 -4.38 7.22
C VAL A 323 -14.70 -4.09 6.81
N ASP A 324 -15.40 -3.23 7.55
CA ASP A 324 -16.76 -2.79 7.20
C ASP A 324 -16.77 -1.99 5.90
N PHE A 325 -15.79 -1.08 5.75
CA PHE A 325 -15.58 -0.34 4.50
C PHE A 325 -15.37 -1.25 3.29
N HIS A 326 -14.55 -2.30 3.43
CA HIS A 326 -14.36 -3.29 2.36
C HIS A 326 -15.68 -3.96 1.96
N ARG A 327 -16.46 -4.40 2.96
CA ARG A 327 -17.77 -5.03 2.74
C ARG A 327 -18.74 -4.08 2.03
N ALA A 328 -18.74 -2.80 2.41
CA ALA A 328 -19.56 -1.74 1.83
C ALA A 328 -19.25 -1.42 0.36
N GLY A 329 -18.08 -1.81 -0.15
CA GLY A 329 -17.66 -1.55 -1.53
C GLY A 329 -16.21 -1.14 -1.69
N GLY A 330 -15.48 -0.91 -0.58
CA GLY A 330 -14.07 -0.60 -0.58
C GLY A 330 -13.71 0.65 -1.39
N VAL A 331 -12.43 0.72 -1.80
CA VAL A 331 -11.90 1.82 -2.63
C VAL A 331 -12.70 1.99 -3.92
N PRO A 332 -13.06 0.94 -4.68
CA PRO A 332 -13.83 1.12 -5.91
C PRO A 332 -15.19 1.76 -5.64
N GLY A 333 -15.85 1.42 -4.53
CA GLY A 333 -17.12 2.02 -4.13
C GLY A 333 -17.03 3.53 -3.94
N VAL A 334 -15.98 4.01 -3.26
CA VAL A 334 -15.73 5.46 -3.10
C VAL A 334 -15.40 6.10 -4.44
N MET A 335 -14.50 5.49 -5.23
CA MET A 335 -14.14 6.01 -6.55
C MET A 335 -15.34 6.09 -7.48
N LYS A 336 -16.30 5.17 -7.37
CA LYS A 336 -17.55 5.19 -8.14
C LYS A 336 -18.43 6.38 -7.78
N GLU A 337 -18.53 6.74 -6.50
CA GLU A 337 -19.26 7.94 -6.08
C GLU A 337 -18.54 9.24 -6.48
N LEU A 338 -17.23 9.18 -6.63
CA LEU A 338 -16.40 10.28 -7.11
C LEU A 338 -16.25 10.32 -8.63
N GLU A 339 -16.87 9.42 -9.41
CA GLU A 339 -16.64 9.27 -10.86
C GLU A 339 -16.72 10.59 -11.63
N GLY A 340 -17.63 11.50 -11.26
CA GLY A 340 -17.76 12.82 -11.88
C GLY A 340 -16.71 13.87 -11.45
N LEU A 341 -15.78 13.52 -10.56
CA LEU A 341 -14.66 14.34 -10.09
C LEU A 341 -13.30 13.69 -10.39
N LEU A 342 -13.27 12.41 -10.75
CA LEU A 342 -12.04 11.67 -11.06
C LEU A 342 -11.65 11.82 -12.53
N HIS A 343 -10.35 11.72 -12.79
CA HIS A 343 -9.83 11.41 -14.12
C HIS A 343 -10.09 9.93 -14.42
N LEU A 344 -10.85 9.64 -15.47
CA LEU A 344 -11.27 8.29 -15.82
C LEU A 344 -10.39 7.61 -16.86
N ASP A 345 -9.54 8.37 -17.54
CA ASP A 345 -8.64 7.92 -18.61
C ASP A 345 -7.30 7.29 -18.15
N PRO A 346 -6.77 7.48 -16.92
CA PRO A 346 -5.53 6.80 -16.53
C PRO A 346 -5.63 5.28 -16.62
N VAL A 347 -4.61 4.64 -17.18
CA VAL A 347 -4.47 3.17 -17.24
C VAL A 347 -4.08 2.65 -15.85
N THR A 348 -4.59 1.48 -15.48
CA THR A 348 -4.23 0.80 -14.23
C THR A 348 -3.48 -0.51 -14.50
N VAL A 349 -2.97 -1.15 -13.45
CA VAL A 349 -2.33 -2.47 -13.52
C VAL A 349 -3.23 -3.57 -14.07
N THR A 350 -4.54 -3.34 -14.20
CA THR A 350 -5.44 -4.26 -14.90
C THR A 350 -5.24 -4.28 -16.42
N GLY A 351 -4.58 -3.26 -16.99
CA GLY A 351 -4.55 -2.98 -18.43
C GLY A 351 -5.73 -2.11 -18.90
N ASN A 352 -6.76 -1.91 -18.06
CA ASN A 352 -7.91 -1.05 -18.35
C ASN A 352 -7.75 0.33 -17.70
N THR A 353 -8.52 1.29 -18.20
CA THR A 353 -8.65 2.63 -17.61
C THR A 353 -9.37 2.59 -16.26
N VAL A 354 -9.22 3.66 -15.46
CA VAL A 354 -9.99 3.86 -14.23
C VAL A 354 -11.50 3.76 -14.51
N GLY A 355 -11.99 4.46 -15.55
CA GLY A 355 -13.41 4.46 -15.90
C GLY A 355 -13.94 3.07 -16.26
N GLU A 356 -13.17 2.27 -17.00
CA GLU A 356 -13.55 0.89 -17.34
C GLU A 356 -13.66 -0.01 -16.11
N ASN A 357 -12.71 0.10 -15.19
CA ASN A 357 -12.73 -0.65 -13.93
C ASN A 357 -13.92 -0.28 -13.04
N LEU A 358 -14.45 0.94 -13.15
CA LEU A 358 -15.58 1.43 -12.36
C LEU A 358 -16.97 1.14 -12.97
N ARG A 359 -17.07 0.60 -14.20
CA ARG A 359 -18.37 0.41 -14.88
C ARG A 359 -19.34 -0.49 -14.11
N SER A 360 -18.84 -1.59 -13.52
CA SER A 360 -19.66 -2.59 -12.81
C SER A 360 -19.63 -2.46 -11.29
N VAL A 361 -19.02 -1.39 -10.78
CA VAL A 361 -18.88 -1.16 -9.35
C VAL A 361 -20.19 -0.64 -8.77
N SER A 362 -20.59 -1.18 -7.62
CA SER A 362 -21.73 -0.70 -6.84
C SER A 362 -21.35 -0.61 -5.36
N VAL A 363 -21.90 0.41 -4.70
CA VAL A 363 -21.82 0.56 -3.25
C VAL A 363 -22.89 -0.34 -2.62
N ARG A 364 -22.48 -1.19 -1.69
CA ARG A 364 -23.33 -2.18 -1.02
C ARG A 364 -23.94 -1.67 0.27
N ASP A 365 -23.27 -0.73 0.95
CA ASP A 365 -23.75 -0.12 2.18
C ASP A 365 -23.57 1.40 2.15
N ARG A 366 -24.69 2.12 2.09
CA ARG A 366 -24.76 3.58 2.07
C ARG A 366 -24.56 4.23 3.43
N GLY A 367 -24.70 3.48 4.53
CA GLY A 367 -24.37 3.95 5.87
C GLY A 367 -22.86 4.17 6.05
N ILE A 368 -22.05 3.39 5.32
CA ILE A 368 -20.59 3.45 5.39
C ILE A 368 -20.01 4.29 4.24
N ILE A 369 -20.45 4.06 3.00
CA ILE A 369 -20.02 4.85 1.83
C ILE A 369 -21.18 5.70 1.35
N ARG A 370 -21.18 6.98 1.75
CA ARG A 370 -22.21 7.95 1.38
C ARG A 370 -22.17 8.29 -0.10
N SER A 371 -23.32 8.70 -0.63
CA SER A 371 -23.38 9.19 -2.00
C SER A 371 -22.85 10.62 -2.09
N ARG A 372 -22.40 11.03 -3.28
CA ARG A 372 -22.00 12.43 -3.53
C ARG A 372 -23.12 13.45 -3.29
N LYS A 373 -24.39 13.02 -3.38
CA LYS A 373 -25.57 13.88 -3.17
C LYS A 373 -25.89 14.10 -1.70
N GLU A 374 -25.51 13.14 -0.85
CA GLU A 374 -25.75 13.17 0.58
C GLU A 374 -24.46 12.81 1.34
N PRO A 375 -23.39 13.61 1.18
CA PRO A 375 -22.11 13.33 1.81
C PRO A 375 -22.17 13.61 3.32
N ILE A 376 -21.13 13.18 4.04
CA ILE A 376 -20.96 13.53 5.46
C ILE A 376 -20.64 15.03 5.58
N MET A 377 -19.75 15.50 4.71
CA MET A 377 -19.44 16.92 4.51
C MET A 377 -19.25 17.21 3.02
N ASN A 378 -19.65 18.41 2.59
CA ASN A 378 -19.52 18.84 1.19
C ASN A 378 -18.06 19.08 0.79
N GLU A 379 -17.19 19.34 1.76
CA GLU A 379 -15.74 19.45 1.60
C GLU A 379 -15.04 18.23 2.19
N GLY A 380 -13.81 18.03 1.76
CA GLY A 380 -12.96 16.89 2.06
C GLY A 380 -12.24 17.06 3.38
N ALA A 381 -11.62 15.99 3.87
CA ALA A 381 -11.19 15.91 5.26
C ALA A 381 -10.01 16.81 5.70
N PHE A 382 -9.38 17.54 4.76
CA PHE A 382 -8.11 18.23 4.99
C PHE A 382 -8.21 19.74 4.81
N ALA A 383 -7.43 20.47 5.59
CA ALA A 383 -7.17 21.89 5.40
C ALA A 383 -5.68 22.11 5.24
N VAL A 384 -5.31 22.90 4.23
CA VAL A 384 -3.95 23.42 4.08
C VAL A 384 -3.89 24.82 4.68
N LEU A 385 -3.06 25.01 5.70
CA LEU A 385 -2.94 26.26 6.43
C LEU A 385 -1.63 26.95 6.08
N LYS A 386 -1.71 28.21 5.67
CA LYS A 386 -0.56 29.08 5.36
C LYS A 386 -0.65 30.36 6.17
N GLY A 387 0.51 30.89 6.54
CA GLY A 387 0.62 32.13 7.30
C GLY A 387 2.05 32.39 7.75
N ASN A 388 2.24 33.38 8.62
CA ASN A 388 3.55 33.74 9.17
C ASN A 388 4.24 32.59 9.94
N ILE A 389 3.48 31.69 10.56
CA ILE A 389 4.01 30.52 11.28
C ILE A 389 4.35 29.36 10.32
N ALA A 390 3.57 29.19 9.25
CA ALA A 390 3.73 28.11 8.27
C ALA A 390 3.82 28.69 6.86
N PRO A 391 4.93 29.37 6.50
CA PRO A 391 5.06 30.04 5.21
C PRO A 391 5.08 29.07 4.03
N GLN A 392 5.60 27.85 4.24
CA GLN A 392 5.59 26.76 3.27
C GLN A 392 4.35 25.86 3.37
N GLY A 393 3.40 26.23 4.23
CA GLY A 393 2.17 25.48 4.47
C GLY A 393 2.28 24.41 5.56
N SER A 394 1.11 23.97 6.01
CA SER A 394 0.91 22.90 6.98
C SER A 394 -0.42 22.20 6.69
N ILE A 395 -0.59 20.97 7.17
CA ILE A 395 -1.78 20.15 6.90
C ILE A 395 -2.48 19.84 8.21
N CYS A 396 -3.80 19.98 8.24
CA CYS A 396 -4.66 19.52 9.32
C CYS A 396 -5.77 18.63 8.77
N ARG A 397 -5.99 17.45 9.37
CA ARG A 397 -7.22 16.67 9.17
C ARG A 397 -8.27 17.16 10.15
N TYR A 398 -9.12 18.08 9.72
CA TYR A 398 -10.05 18.77 10.62
C TYR A 398 -11.28 17.92 10.99
N THR A 399 -11.50 16.77 10.34
CA THR A 399 -12.60 15.85 10.66
C THR A 399 -12.42 15.13 11.99
N SER A 400 -11.20 15.09 12.52
CA SER A 400 -10.88 14.51 13.83
C SER A 400 -10.74 15.55 14.94
N VAL A 401 -10.94 16.83 14.62
CA VAL A 401 -10.91 17.91 15.61
C VAL A 401 -12.31 18.05 16.20
N LYS A 402 -12.42 17.90 17.52
CA LYS A 402 -13.68 18.18 18.23
C LYS A 402 -14.04 19.65 18.03
N ARG A 403 -15.24 19.91 17.51
CA ARG A 403 -15.80 21.25 17.38
C ARG A 403 -16.24 21.80 18.73
#